data_AF-A0A6N2NBS7-F1
#
_entry.id   AF-A0A6N2NBS7-F1
#
_cell.length_a   1.000
_cell.length_b   1.000
_cell.length_c   1.000
_cell.angle_alpha   90.00
_cell.angle_beta   90.00
_cell.angle_gamma   90.00
#
_symmetry.space_group_name_H-M   'P 1'
#
loop_
_entity.id
_entity.type
_entity.pdbx_description
1 polymer ?
#
loop_
_entity_poly.entity_id
_entity_poly.type
_entity_poly.pdbx_seq_one_letter_code
_entity_poly.pdbx_strand_id
1 'polypeptide(L)'
;MDSRTLLDHALFQLTPTRTRCDLVIYAGVVNEKLASGLLGPFLQHLKTAEDQISKGGYSVSLRPLFPNAFWFTKATLQRFVRFVSSPEILERFVTIETELEQIESSVQSNELLNGDAEGAAGNYKKSTASSKSREDHNGGSNGVQEENSKVRLQRALESRKAVLRKEQAMAYARALVTGFEPDCVNDLISFADAFGASRLREACINFMELCKKKNHDRLWMDELAAMQASQLELPSS
;
A
#
# COMPACT_ATOMS: atom_id res chain seq x y z
N MET A 1 -30.35 -7.95 0.30
CA MET A 1 -30.30 -6.48 0.42
C MET A 1 -29.39 -5.92 -0.66
N ASP A 2 -29.65 -4.72 -1.16
CA ASP A 2 -28.81 -4.04 -2.14
C ASP A 2 -27.52 -3.53 -1.49
N SER A 3 -26.47 -3.32 -2.29
CA SER A 3 -25.16 -2.89 -1.78
C SER A 3 -25.21 -1.54 -1.06
N ARG A 4 -26.08 -0.61 -1.52
CA ARG A 4 -26.24 0.74 -0.94
C ARG A 4 -27.29 0.80 0.18
N THR A 5 -27.84 -0.34 0.60
CA THR A 5 -28.80 -0.36 1.72
C THR A 5 -28.12 0.15 2.99
N LEU A 6 -28.69 1.20 3.60
CA LEU A 6 -28.30 1.71 4.91
C LEU A 6 -28.71 0.71 5.98
N LEU A 7 -27.81 0.45 6.92
CA LEU A 7 -28.00 -0.52 7.97
C LEU A 7 -28.34 0.18 9.28
N ASP A 8 -29.17 -0.44 10.12
CA ASP A 8 -29.41 0.05 11.48
C ASP A 8 -28.32 -0.40 12.42
N HIS A 9 -27.87 -1.64 12.25
CA HIS A 9 -26.79 -2.25 13.01
C HIS A 9 -26.28 -3.52 12.32
N ALA A 10 -25.12 -3.98 12.76
CA ALA A 10 -24.61 -5.31 12.46
C ALA A 10 -24.31 -6.05 13.77
N LEU A 11 -24.41 -7.37 13.73
CA LEU A 11 -24.23 -8.23 14.88
C LEU A 11 -23.27 -9.36 14.53
N PHE A 12 -22.18 -9.47 15.28
CA PHE A 12 -21.43 -10.71 15.35
C PHE A 12 -22.12 -11.64 16.33
N GLN A 13 -22.63 -12.75 15.82
CA GLN A 13 -23.21 -13.83 16.62
C GLN A 13 -22.13 -14.88 16.84
N LEU A 14 -21.68 -15.06 18.08
CA LEU A 14 -20.56 -15.93 18.39
C LEU A 14 -21.01 -17.37 18.59
N THR A 15 -20.12 -18.31 18.25
CA THR A 15 -20.27 -19.71 18.68
C THR A 15 -20.06 -19.82 20.20
N PRO A 16 -20.52 -20.90 20.85
CA PRO A 16 -20.32 -21.11 22.29
C PRO A 16 -18.85 -21.05 22.73
N THR A 17 -17.92 -21.46 21.85
CA THR A 17 -16.47 -21.41 22.07
C THR A 17 -15.87 -20.00 21.91
N ARG A 18 -16.63 -19.03 21.39
CA ARG A 18 -16.20 -17.64 21.14
C ARG A 18 -14.99 -17.51 20.20
N THR A 19 -14.73 -18.53 19.39
CA THR A 19 -13.65 -18.53 18.39
C THR A 19 -14.15 -18.22 16.98
N ARG A 20 -15.43 -18.45 16.72
CA ARG A 20 -16.08 -18.23 15.43
C ARG A 20 -17.31 -17.33 15.60
N CYS A 21 -17.69 -16.68 14.52
CA CYS A 21 -18.88 -15.84 14.49
C CYS A 21 -19.55 -15.81 13.11
N ASP A 22 -20.86 -15.59 13.12
CA ASP A 22 -21.63 -15.14 11.97
C ASP A 22 -21.82 -13.62 12.06
N LEU A 23 -21.45 -12.89 11.01
CA LEU A 23 -21.74 -11.46 10.89
C LEU A 23 -23.08 -11.29 10.17
N VAL A 24 -24.07 -10.79 10.88
CA VAL A 24 -25.44 -10.55 10.37
C VAL A 24 -25.70 -9.04 10.33
N ILE A 25 -26.24 -8.56 9.21
CA ILE A 25 -26.60 -7.16 8.99
C ILE A 25 -28.11 -6.97 9.08
N TYR A 26 -28.54 -5.83 9.61
CA TYR A 26 -29.95 -5.52 9.84
C TYR A 26 -30.30 -4.14 9.24
N ALA A 27 -31.41 -4.09 8.51
CA ALA A 27 -32.01 -2.87 7.94
C ALA A 27 -33.53 -2.96 8.06
N GLY A 28 -34.09 -2.22 9.02
CA GLY A 28 -35.45 -2.33 9.49
C GLY A 28 -35.76 -3.74 9.99
N VAL A 29 -36.78 -4.34 9.37
CA VAL A 29 -37.22 -5.72 9.66
C VAL A 29 -36.42 -6.78 8.90
N VAL A 30 -35.61 -6.37 7.92
CA VAL A 30 -34.87 -7.27 7.06
C VAL A 30 -33.49 -7.52 7.68
N ASN A 31 -33.05 -8.77 7.65
CA ASN A 31 -31.69 -9.14 8.04
C ASN A 31 -31.08 -10.12 7.03
N GLU A 32 -29.76 -10.09 6.91
CA GLU A 32 -29.00 -10.94 6.00
C GLU A 32 -27.68 -11.34 6.66
N LYS A 33 -27.29 -12.61 6.53
CA LYS A 33 -25.95 -13.05 6.95
C LYS A 33 -24.92 -12.61 5.92
N LEU A 34 -23.96 -11.79 6.34
CA LEU A 34 -22.95 -11.20 5.47
C LEU A 34 -21.70 -12.07 5.33
N ALA A 35 -21.23 -12.64 6.44
CA ALA A 35 -20.02 -13.45 6.50
C ALA A 35 -20.06 -14.43 7.67
N SER A 36 -19.21 -15.46 7.60
CA SER A 36 -19.02 -16.45 8.67
C SER A 36 -17.55 -16.81 8.73
N GLY A 37 -16.97 -16.91 9.93
CA GLY A 37 -15.54 -17.19 10.03
C GLY A 37 -15.00 -17.14 11.45
N LEU A 38 -13.68 -16.98 11.54
CA LEU A 38 -12.96 -16.78 12.80
C LEU A 38 -13.23 -15.37 13.32
N LEU A 39 -13.41 -15.25 14.64
CA LEU A 39 -13.60 -13.96 15.30
C LEU A 39 -12.28 -13.20 15.47
N GLY A 40 -11.17 -13.93 15.68
CA GLY A 40 -9.85 -13.37 15.98
C GLY A 40 -9.41 -12.22 15.06
N PRO A 41 -9.45 -12.40 13.72
CA PRO A 41 -9.10 -11.32 12.79
C PRO A 41 -9.92 -10.05 13.00
N PHE A 42 -11.22 -10.16 13.26
CA PHE A 42 -12.06 -8.99 13.51
C PHE A 42 -11.67 -8.25 14.80
N LEU A 43 -11.30 -8.97 15.86
CA LEU A 43 -10.89 -8.34 17.13
C LEU A 43 -9.58 -7.56 16.99
N GLN A 44 -8.64 -8.04 16.17
CA GLN A 44 -7.40 -7.31 15.88
C GLN A 44 -7.65 -5.98 15.15
N HIS A 45 -8.78 -5.85 14.47
CA HIS A 45 -9.13 -4.68 13.67
C HIS A 45 -10.28 -3.85 14.24
N LEU A 46 -10.98 -4.28 15.28
CA LEU A 46 -12.15 -3.58 15.83
C LEU A 46 -12.05 -3.44 17.34
N LYS A 47 -11.62 -2.27 17.80
CA LYS A 47 -11.58 -1.94 19.23
C LYS A 47 -12.96 -2.10 19.89
N THR A 48 -14.03 -1.64 19.23
CA THR A 48 -15.40 -1.79 19.74
C THR A 48 -15.80 -3.26 19.93
N ALA A 49 -15.28 -4.16 19.09
CA ALA A 49 -15.52 -5.59 19.23
C ALA A 49 -14.72 -6.19 20.39
N GLU A 50 -13.43 -5.85 20.48
CA GLU A 50 -12.56 -6.24 21.58
C GLU A 50 -13.12 -5.83 22.95
N ASP A 51 -13.59 -4.59 23.08
CA ASP A 51 -14.16 -4.04 24.32
C ASP A 51 -15.46 -4.77 24.73
N GLN A 52 -16.29 -5.17 23.76
CA GLN A 52 -17.53 -5.92 24.02
C GLN A 52 -17.25 -7.37 24.40
N ILE A 53 -16.28 -8.02 23.73
CA ILE A 53 -15.86 -9.38 24.04
C ILE A 53 -15.19 -9.46 25.41
N SER A 54 -14.40 -8.46 25.78
CA SER A 54 -13.77 -8.38 27.11
C SER A 54 -14.79 -8.37 28.25
N LYS A 55 -16.03 -7.93 28.00
CA LYS A 55 -17.14 -7.94 28.98
C LYS A 55 -17.86 -9.29 29.11
N GLY A 56 -17.45 -10.30 28.36
CA GLY A 56 -17.99 -11.67 28.46
C GLY A 56 -19.23 -11.96 27.61
N GLY A 57 -19.61 -11.07 26.68
CA GLY A 57 -20.76 -11.28 25.80
C GLY A 57 -20.54 -12.35 24.71
N TYR A 58 -21.64 -12.97 24.28
CA TYR A 58 -21.73 -13.88 23.11
C TYR A 58 -22.16 -13.16 21.83
N SER A 59 -22.25 -11.83 21.86
CA SER A 59 -22.52 -11.03 20.68
C SER A 59 -21.75 -9.72 20.73
N VAL A 60 -21.38 -9.21 19.56
CA VAL A 60 -20.84 -7.86 19.40
C VAL A 60 -21.77 -7.11 18.48
N SER A 61 -22.29 -5.98 18.94
CA SER A 61 -23.11 -5.10 18.11
C SER A 61 -22.29 -3.92 17.59
N LEU A 62 -22.35 -3.70 16.29
CA LEU A 62 -21.87 -2.49 15.63
C LEU A 62 -23.07 -1.64 15.27
N ARG A 63 -23.21 -0.49 15.91
CA ARG A 63 -24.27 0.48 15.64
C ARG A 63 -23.64 1.87 15.42
N PRO A 64 -23.99 2.58 14.33
CA PRO A 64 -23.53 3.94 14.15
C PRO A 64 -24.12 4.85 15.23
N LEU A 65 -23.37 5.89 15.62
CA LEU A 65 -23.82 6.86 16.62
C LEU A 65 -25.06 7.64 16.16
N PHE A 66 -25.16 7.90 14.85
CA PHE A 66 -26.25 8.64 14.25
C PHE A 66 -27.09 7.73 13.34
N PRO A 67 -28.44 7.81 13.39
CA PRO A 67 -29.33 6.95 12.59
C PRO A 67 -29.14 7.09 11.08
N ASN A 68 -28.71 8.26 10.59
CA ASN A 68 -28.54 8.55 9.17
C ASN A 68 -27.07 8.52 8.76
N ALA A 69 -26.30 7.55 9.28
CA ALA A 69 -24.92 7.36 8.88
C ALA A 69 -24.84 6.84 7.44
N PHE A 70 -24.71 7.75 6.47
CA PHE A 70 -24.65 7.42 5.03
C PHE A 70 -23.54 6.42 4.67
N TRP A 71 -22.47 6.40 5.46
CA TRP A 71 -21.34 5.48 5.30
C TRP A 71 -21.62 4.06 5.81
N PHE A 72 -22.65 3.85 6.65
CA PHE A 72 -22.93 2.56 7.27
C PHE A 72 -23.88 1.71 6.40
N THR A 73 -23.34 1.20 5.29
CA THR A 73 -24.08 0.42 4.30
C THR A 73 -23.61 -1.04 4.24
N LYS A 74 -24.39 -1.89 3.58
CA LYS A 74 -23.96 -3.27 3.23
C LYS A 74 -22.60 -3.28 2.52
N ALA A 75 -22.41 -2.42 1.52
CA ALA A 75 -21.15 -2.35 0.77
C ALA A 75 -19.96 -2.05 1.68
N THR A 76 -20.08 -1.08 2.58
CA THR A 76 -19.01 -0.71 3.53
C THR A 76 -18.62 -1.90 4.40
N LEU A 77 -19.59 -2.63 4.95
CA LEU A 77 -19.29 -3.81 5.75
C LEU A 77 -18.66 -4.95 4.93
N GLN A 78 -19.11 -5.17 3.69
CA GLN A 78 -18.51 -6.19 2.82
C GLN A 78 -17.03 -5.87 2.55
N ARG A 79 -16.71 -4.59 2.30
CA ARG A 79 -15.34 -4.14 2.07
C ARG A 79 -14.48 -4.28 3.33
N PHE A 80 -15.03 -3.94 4.48
CA PHE A 80 -14.36 -4.18 5.76
C PHE A 80 -14.05 -5.67 5.97
N VAL A 81 -15.02 -6.58 5.73
CA VAL A 81 -14.79 -8.03 5.83
C VAL A 81 -13.69 -8.49 4.86
N ARG A 82 -13.68 -7.96 3.63
CA ARG A 82 -12.61 -8.23 2.65
C ARG A 82 -11.25 -7.75 3.15
N PHE A 83 -11.20 -6.54 3.72
CA PHE A 83 -9.96 -6.00 4.30
C PHE A 83 -9.43 -6.86 5.44
N VAL A 84 -10.28 -7.28 6.38
CA VAL A 84 -9.89 -8.18 7.48
C VAL A 84 -9.33 -9.51 6.96
N SER A 85 -9.83 -9.98 5.81
CA SER A 85 -9.37 -11.23 5.20
C SER A 85 -8.08 -11.07 4.39
N SER A 86 -7.83 -9.88 3.84
CA SER A 86 -6.69 -9.60 2.95
C SER A 86 -6.29 -8.12 3.03
N PRO A 87 -5.65 -7.68 4.14
CA PRO A 87 -5.28 -6.28 4.33
C PRO A 87 -4.22 -5.80 3.32
N GLU A 88 -3.48 -6.74 2.72
CA GLU A 88 -2.44 -6.50 1.73
C GLU A 88 -2.97 -5.79 0.48
N ILE A 89 -4.28 -5.86 0.21
CA ILE A 89 -4.94 -5.18 -0.92
C ILE A 89 -4.67 -3.67 -0.88
N LEU A 90 -4.68 -3.05 0.30
CA LEU A 90 -4.37 -1.62 0.47
C LEU A 90 -2.91 -1.41 0.89
N GLU A 91 -2.40 -2.25 1.80
CA GLU A 91 -1.09 -2.04 2.41
C GLU A 91 0.07 -2.25 1.42
N ARG A 92 -0.08 -3.19 0.46
CA ARG A 92 0.97 -3.45 -0.53
C ARG A 92 1.27 -2.24 -1.40
N PHE A 93 0.25 -1.43 -1.70
CA PHE A 93 0.42 -0.21 -2.47
C PHE A 93 1.32 0.80 -1.74
N VAL A 94 1.15 0.91 -0.42
CA VAL A 94 1.97 1.78 0.44
C VAL A 94 3.39 1.26 0.54
N THR A 95 3.57 -0.05 0.80
CA THR A 95 4.91 -0.65 0.92
C THR A 95 5.72 -0.47 -0.36
N ILE A 96 5.12 -0.68 -1.54
CA ILE A 96 5.82 -0.50 -2.81
C ILE A 96 6.26 0.96 -3.00
N GLU A 97 5.44 1.93 -2.61
CA GLU A 97 5.81 3.35 -2.68
C GLU A 97 6.98 3.70 -1.76
N THR A 98 6.95 3.22 -0.51
CA THR A 98 8.07 3.44 0.41
C THR A 98 9.38 2.83 -0.11
N GLU A 99 9.29 1.68 -0.78
CA GLU A 99 10.46 1.05 -1.40
C GLU A 99 10.97 1.85 -2.60
N LEU A 100 10.06 2.39 -3.41
CA LEU A 100 10.40 3.24 -4.56
C LEU A 100 11.11 4.52 -4.10
N GLU A 101 10.59 5.18 -3.06
CA GLU A 101 11.19 6.38 -2.47
C GLU A 101 12.58 6.09 -1.89
N GLN A 102 12.76 4.94 -1.22
CA GLN A 102 14.06 4.53 -0.69
C GLN A 102 15.10 4.26 -1.80
N ILE A 103 14.68 3.67 -2.92
CA ILE A 103 15.57 3.47 -4.08
C ILE A 103 15.95 4.83 -4.68
N GLU A 104 14.99 5.74 -4.85
CA GLU A 104 15.23 7.08 -5.40
C GLU A 104 16.19 7.89 -4.53
N SER A 105 16.02 7.88 -3.20
CA SER A 105 16.95 8.54 -2.28
C SER A 105 18.35 7.93 -2.32
N SER A 106 18.45 6.61 -2.47
CA SER A 106 19.73 5.89 -2.54
C SER A 106 20.50 6.22 -3.83
N VAL A 107 19.78 6.32 -4.96
CA VAL A 107 20.37 6.73 -6.25
C VAL A 107 20.86 8.17 -6.17
N GLN A 108 20.03 9.10 -5.68
CA GLN A 108 20.39 10.51 -5.57
C GLN A 108 21.60 10.73 -4.65
N SER A 109 21.66 10.03 -3.51
CA SER A 109 22.81 10.11 -2.61
C SER A 109 24.10 9.59 -3.27
N ASN A 110 24.02 8.57 -4.13
CA ASN A 110 25.18 8.02 -4.82
C ASN A 110 25.66 8.93 -5.97
N GLU A 111 24.74 9.66 -6.61
CA GLU A 111 25.08 10.68 -7.62
C GLU A 111 25.77 11.90 -6.99
N LEU A 112 25.29 12.38 -5.85
CA LEU A 112 25.89 13.52 -5.13
C LEU A 112 27.33 13.22 -4.64
N LEU A 113 27.61 11.99 -4.20
CA LEU A 113 28.96 11.57 -3.81
C LEU A 113 29.95 11.51 -4.99
N ASN A 114 29.45 11.41 -6.22
CA ASN A 114 30.29 11.38 -7.43
C ASN A 114 30.45 12.77 -8.07
N GLY A 115 29.58 13.75 -7.74
CA GLY A 115 29.63 15.11 -8.27
C GLY A 115 30.81 15.97 -7.78
N ASP A 116 31.43 15.61 -6.65
CA ASP A 116 32.58 16.33 -6.09
C ASP A 116 33.94 15.92 -6.71
N ALA A 117 33.95 15.04 -7.71
CA ALA A 117 35.18 14.59 -8.40
C ALA A 117 35.49 15.34 -9.71
N GLU A 118 34.57 16.15 -10.25
CA GLU A 118 34.76 16.92 -11.49
C GLU A 118 34.58 18.43 -11.25
N GLY A 119 35.53 19.07 -10.58
CA GLY A 119 35.41 20.50 -10.28
C GLY A 119 36.68 21.20 -9.82
N ALA A 120 37.76 21.19 -10.60
CA ALA A 120 38.84 22.18 -10.43
C ALA A 120 39.64 22.41 -11.73
N ALA A 121 39.07 23.19 -12.65
CA ALA A 121 39.85 23.90 -13.65
C ALA A 121 40.63 25.04 -12.95
N GLY A 122 41.96 24.90 -12.85
CA GLY A 122 42.85 25.90 -12.25
C GLY A 122 44.21 25.93 -12.95
N ASN A 123 44.26 26.62 -14.08
CA ASN A 123 45.42 26.79 -14.94
C ASN A 123 46.43 27.80 -14.35
N TYR A 124 47.63 27.38 -13.92
CA TYR A 124 48.81 28.26 -13.84
C TYR A 124 50.12 27.52 -14.15
N LYS A 125 51.01 28.26 -14.81
CA LYS A 125 52.17 27.84 -15.61
C LYS A 125 53.42 27.41 -14.81
N LYS A 126 54.17 26.47 -15.41
CA LYS A 126 55.64 26.43 -15.61
C LYS A 126 56.57 26.41 -14.38
N SER A 127 57.29 25.30 -14.17
CA SER A 127 58.75 25.16 -14.43
C SER A 127 59.31 23.81 -13.99
N THR A 128 59.99 23.17 -14.94
CA THR A 128 61.22 22.34 -14.87
C THR A 128 61.78 21.96 -13.48
N ALA A 129 61.87 20.65 -13.19
CA ALA A 129 63.15 19.93 -12.98
C ALA A 129 62.94 18.48 -12.51
N SER A 130 63.66 17.60 -13.21
CA SER A 130 64.00 16.19 -12.92
C SER A 130 64.02 15.75 -11.45
N SER A 131 63.37 14.62 -11.17
CA SER A 131 64.02 13.52 -10.43
C SER A 131 63.29 12.19 -10.66
N LYS A 132 64.10 11.22 -11.05
CA LYS A 132 63.83 9.84 -11.42
C LYS A 132 63.61 8.98 -10.15
N SER A 133 62.51 8.26 -10.07
CA SER A 133 62.43 6.99 -9.33
C SER A 133 61.58 6.00 -10.12
N ARG A 134 62.22 4.92 -10.56
CA ARG A 134 61.61 3.70 -11.07
C ARG A 134 61.18 2.82 -9.88
N GLU A 135 60.23 1.93 -10.17
CA GLU A 135 59.72 0.82 -9.34
C GLU A 135 58.82 1.26 -8.16
N ASP A 136 57.57 0.79 -8.00
CA ASP A 136 56.94 -0.45 -8.44
C ASP A 136 55.46 -0.30 -8.84
N HIS A 137 55.06 -1.11 -9.81
CA HIS A 137 53.66 -1.40 -10.11
C HIS A 137 53.00 -2.14 -8.93
N ASN A 138 51.93 -1.58 -8.34
CA ASN A 138 50.64 -2.27 -8.22
C ASN A 138 49.59 -1.31 -7.60
N GLY A 139 48.67 -0.80 -8.41
CA GLY A 139 47.61 0.08 -7.91
C GLY A 139 46.61 0.52 -8.97
N GLY A 140 46.42 -0.28 -10.02
CA GLY A 140 45.62 0.11 -11.19
C GLY A 140 44.29 -0.65 -11.36
N SER A 141 43.96 -1.59 -10.47
CA SER A 141 42.78 -2.47 -10.66
C SER A 141 41.54 -2.03 -9.91
N ASN A 142 41.66 -1.18 -8.87
CA ASN A 142 40.51 -0.87 -8.01
C ASN A 142 39.53 0.09 -8.69
N GLY A 143 40.00 1.10 -9.44
CA GLY A 143 39.12 2.10 -10.07
C GLY A 143 38.20 1.51 -11.15
N VAL A 144 38.73 0.66 -12.03
CA VAL A 144 37.94 0.02 -13.12
C VAL A 144 36.98 -1.04 -12.59
N GLN A 145 37.38 -1.79 -11.56
CA GLN A 145 36.52 -2.79 -10.92
C GLN A 145 35.39 -2.12 -10.11
N GLU A 146 35.69 -1.01 -9.43
CA GLU A 146 34.72 -0.23 -8.68
C GLU A 146 33.72 0.46 -9.62
N GLU A 147 34.18 1.10 -10.71
CA GLU A 147 33.31 1.71 -11.73
C GLU A 147 32.35 0.68 -12.34
N ASN A 148 32.84 -0.51 -12.69
CA ASN A 148 32.00 -1.58 -13.23
C ASN A 148 30.99 -2.11 -12.18
N SER A 149 31.38 -2.15 -10.90
CA SER A 149 30.46 -2.51 -9.80
C SER A 149 29.36 -1.47 -9.60
N LYS A 150 29.68 -0.17 -9.72
CA LYS A 150 28.72 0.94 -9.64
C LYS A 150 27.72 0.93 -10.79
N VAL A 151 28.19 0.72 -12.03
CA VAL A 151 27.31 0.61 -13.20
C VAL A 151 26.37 -0.59 -13.08
N ARG A 152 26.87 -1.73 -12.58
CA ARG A 152 26.03 -2.91 -12.31
C ARG A 152 24.98 -2.65 -11.24
N LEU A 153 25.34 -1.95 -10.17
CA LEU A 153 24.42 -1.55 -9.10
C LEU A 153 23.34 -0.60 -9.63
N GLN A 154 23.72 0.44 -10.38
CA GLN A 154 22.76 1.38 -10.96
C GLN A 154 21.75 0.66 -11.86
N ARG A 155 22.22 -0.22 -12.75
CA ARG A 155 21.34 -1.03 -13.60
C ARG A 155 20.39 -1.91 -12.79
N ALA A 156 20.87 -2.50 -11.69
CA ALA A 156 20.04 -3.32 -10.81
C ALA A 156 18.95 -2.49 -10.12
N LEU A 157 19.28 -1.28 -9.65
CA LEU A 157 18.32 -0.36 -9.04
C LEU A 157 17.26 0.10 -10.05
N GLU A 158 17.65 0.49 -11.28
CA GLU A 158 16.70 0.85 -12.34
C GLU A 158 15.78 -0.32 -12.72
N SER A 159 16.34 -1.53 -12.81
CA SER A 159 15.54 -2.74 -13.09
C SER A 159 14.53 -3.00 -11.98
N ARG A 160 14.93 -2.85 -10.70
CA ARG A 160 14.02 -3.02 -9.57
C ARG A 160 12.95 -1.94 -9.54
N LYS A 161 13.30 -0.69 -9.86
CA LYS A 161 12.37 0.43 -9.99
C LYS A 161 11.27 0.13 -11.01
N ALA A 162 11.64 -0.39 -12.18
CA ALA A 162 10.68 -0.77 -13.23
C ALA A 162 9.73 -1.89 -12.76
N VAL A 163 10.26 -2.92 -12.09
CA VAL A 163 9.43 -4.01 -11.53
C VAL A 163 8.47 -3.49 -10.47
N LEU A 164 8.94 -2.63 -9.55
CA LEU A 164 8.10 -2.05 -8.51
C LEU A 164 6.98 -1.19 -9.07
N ARG A 165 7.22 -0.40 -10.13
CA ARG A 165 6.15 0.36 -10.81
C ARG A 165 5.06 -0.54 -11.37
N LYS A 166 5.44 -1.65 -11.99
CA LYS A 166 4.47 -2.65 -12.47
C LYS A 166 3.70 -3.30 -11.32
N GLU A 167 4.38 -3.71 -10.25
CA GLU A 167 3.74 -4.26 -9.05
C GLU A 167 2.76 -3.26 -8.42
N GLN A 168 3.14 -1.98 -8.39
CA GLN A 168 2.29 -0.91 -7.89
C GLN A 168 1.00 -0.78 -8.70
N ALA A 169 1.11 -0.71 -10.03
CA ALA A 169 -0.05 -0.60 -10.92
C ALA A 169 -0.98 -1.81 -10.76
N MET A 170 -0.42 -3.02 -10.60
CA MET A 170 -1.20 -4.22 -10.30
C MET A 170 -1.90 -4.14 -8.95
N ALA A 171 -1.22 -3.69 -7.89
CA ALA A 171 -1.81 -3.54 -6.57
C ALA A 171 -2.98 -2.53 -6.60
N TYR A 172 -2.80 -1.41 -7.29
CA TYR A 172 -3.86 -0.41 -7.48
C TYR A 172 -5.06 -0.98 -8.25
N ALA A 173 -4.83 -1.64 -9.39
CA ALA A 173 -5.91 -2.25 -10.16
C ALA A 173 -6.68 -3.30 -9.33
N ARG A 174 -5.98 -4.11 -8.54
CA ARG A 174 -6.60 -5.07 -7.61
C ARG A 174 -7.43 -4.39 -6.53
N ALA A 175 -6.95 -3.29 -5.96
CA ALA A 175 -7.71 -2.50 -4.99
C ALA A 175 -9.04 -2.00 -5.59
N LEU A 176 -9.00 -1.46 -6.82
CA LEU A 176 -10.22 -1.01 -7.51
C LEU A 176 -11.20 -2.17 -7.79
N VAL A 177 -10.72 -3.29 -8.34
CA VAL A 177 -11.57 -4.47 -8.66
C VAL A 177 -12.19 -5.08 -7.39
N THR A 178 -11.47 -5.07 -6.27
CA THR A 178 -12.00 -5.54 -4.97
C THR A 178 -12.94 -4.54 -4.30
N GLY A 179 -13.12 -3.38 -4.94
CA GLY A 179 -14.14 -2.40 -4.67
C GLY A 179 -13.57 -1.07 -4.22
N PHE A 180 -12.33 -0.96 -3.72
CA PHE A 180 -11.75 0.20 -3.03
C PHE A 180 -11.55 1.45 -3.91
N GLU A 181 -12.63 1.92 -4.52
CA GLU A 181 -12.78 3.17 -5.25
C GLU A 181 -12.75 4.36 -4.27
N PRO A 182 -12.27 5.55 -4.72
CA PRO A 182 -12.06 6.71 -3.85
C PRO A 182 -13.28 7.11 -3.01
N ASP A 183 -14.48 7.10 -3.57
CA ASP A 183 -15.70 7.50 -2.86
C ASP A 183 -16.02 6.53 -1.72
N CYS A 184 -15.87 5.23 -1.97
CA CYS A 184 -16.11 4.20 -0.96
C CYS A 184 -15.03 4.14 0.13
N VAL A 185 -13.82 4.64 -0.15
CA VAL A 185 -12.76 4.70 0.85
C VAL A 185 -13.09 5.71 1.96
N ASN A 186 -13.78 6.82 1.63
CA ASN A 186 -14.23 7.77 2.65
C ASN A 186 -15.26 7.15 3.62
N ASP A 187 -16.15 6.29 3.11
CA ASP A 187 -17.09 5.56 3.95
C ASP A 187 -16.37 4.57 4.89
N LEU A 188 -15.31 3.92 4.40
CA LEU A 188 -14.48 3.02 5.21
C LEU A 188 -13.69 3.77 6.29
N ILE A 189 -13.21 4.98 6.00
CA ILE A 189 -12.56 5.84 7.01
C ILE A 189 -13.58 6.20 8.11
N SER A 190 -14.79 6.62 7.72
CA SER A 190 -15.85 6.95 8.67
C SER A 190 -16.27 5.73 9.52
N PHE A 191 -16.35 4.55 8.91
CA PHE A 191 -16.55 3.28 9.62
C PHE A 191 -15.43 3.00 10.61
N ALA A 192 -14.19 3.20 10.19
CA ALA A 192 -13.03 2.95 11.03
C ALA A 192 -12.96 3.89 12.23
N ASP A 193 -13.28 5.16 12.04
CA ASP A 193 -13.39 6.14 13.13
C ASP A 193 -14.49 5.77 14.13
N ALA A 194 -15.64 5.31 13.65
CA ALA A 194 -16.78 4.96 14.50
C ALA A 194 -16.55 3.69 15.35
N PHE A 195 -15.82 2.70 14.82
CA PHE A 195 -15.64 1.40 15.48
C PHE A 195 -14.22 1.10 15.95
N GLY A 196 -13.31 2.08 15.82
CA GLY A 196 -11.93 1.97 16.25
C GLY A 196 -11.10 1.00 15.41
N ALA A 197 -11.26 1.03 14.09
CA ALA A 197 -10.48 0.22 13.15
C ALA A 197 -9.24 0.95 12.63
N SER A 198 -8.30 1.25 13.53
CA SER A 198 -7.12 2.09 13.25
C SER A 198 -6.31 1.62 12.03
N ARG A 199 -6.00 0.32 11.93
CA ARG A 199 -5.24 -0.25 10.81
C ARG A 199 -5.95 -0.06 9.47
N LEU A 200 -7.27 -0.26 9.41
CA LEU A 200 -8.06 0.02 8.20
C LEU A 200 -8.00 1.51 7.87
N ARG A 201 -8.20 2.38 8.87
CA ARG A 201 -8.19 3.84 8.69
C ARG A 201 -6.89 4.30 8.05
N GLU A 202 -5.76 3.87 8.61
CA GLU A 202 -4.43 4.23 8.14
C GLU A 202 -4.19 3.72 6.71
N ALA A 203 -4.52 2.45 6.44
CA ALA A 203 -4.42 1.89 5.09
C ALA A 203 -5.26 2.67 4.06
N CYS A 204 -6.47 3.07 4.43
CA CYS A 204 -7.35 3.88 3.59
C CYS A 204 -6.80 5.29 3.32
N ILE A 205 -6.29 5.98 4.35
CA ILE A 205 -5.70 7.33 4.21
C ILE A 205 -4.48 7.28 3.31
N ASN A 206 -3.54 6.38 3.60
CA ASN A 206 -2.30 6.25 2.82
C ASN A 206 -2.60 5.89 1.36
N PHE A 207 -3.56 4.99 1.12
CA PHE A 207 -4.02 4.67 -0.23
C PHE A 207 -4.54 5.91 -0.96
N MET A 208 -5.43 6.69 -0.32
CA MET A 208 -5.99 7.91 -0.93
C MET A 208 -4.95 8.99 -1.23
N GLU A 209 -3.99 9.20 -0.34
CA GLU A 209 -2.90 10.17 -0.53
C GLU A 209 -2.02 9.77 -1.72
N LEU A 210 -1.67 8.50 -1.82
CA LEU A 210 -0.89 7.97 -2.94
C LEU A 210 -1.66 8.03 -4.25
N CYS A 211 -2.97 7.72 -4.24
CA CYS A 211 -3.83 7.88 -5.43
C CYS A 211 -3.82 9.34 -5.91
N LYS A 212 -3.92 10.31 -5.00
CA LYS A 212 -3.83 11.73 -5.33
C LYS A 212 -2.47 12.09 -5.91
N LYS A 213 -1.37 11.68 -5.26
CA LYS A 213 0.01 11.93 -5.73
C LYS A 213 0.19 11.40 -7.16
N LYS A 214 -0.25 10.18 -7.44
CA LYS A 214 -0.07 9.51 -8.73
C LYS A 214 -0.99 10.01 -9.83
N ASN A 215 -2.19 10.49 -9.51
CA ASN A 215 -3.05 11.15 -10.51
C ASN A 215 -2.45 12.45 -11.05
N HIS A 216 -1.49 13.07 -10.35
CA HIS A 216 -0.73 14.23 -10.86
C HIS A 216 0.45 13.80 -11.76
N ASP A 217 0.89 12.54 -11.69
CA ASP A 217 1.90 11.95 -12.57
C ASP A 217 1.24 11.37 -13.83
N ARG A 218 1.16 12.17 -14.90
CA ARG A 218 0.57 11.74 -16.20
C ARG A 218 1.13 10.41 -16.73
N LEU A 219 2.42 10.15 -16.51
CA LEU A 219 3.10 8.93 -16.93
C LEU A 219 2.54 7.66 -16.28
N TRP A 220 2.01 7.77 -15.06
CA TRP A 220 1.43 6.62 -14.34
C TRP A 220 0.05 6.24 -14.87
N MET A 221 -0.74 7.23 -15.30
CA MET A 221 -2.06 7.00 -15.90
C MET A 221 -1.96 6.28 -17.25
N ASP A 222 -0.95 6.61 -18.06
CA ASP A 222 -0.70 5.95 -19.34
C ASP A 222 -0.28 4.48 -19.15
N GLU A 223 0.56 4.19 -18.15
CA GLU A 223 0.98 2.83 -17.83
C GLU A 223 -0.17 1.98 -17.25
N LEU A 224 -1.03 2.60 -16.43
CA LEU A 224 -2.28 1.97 -15.99
C LEU A 224 -3.23 1.64 -17.15
N ALA A 225 -3.42 2.58 -18.07
CA ALA A 225 -4.27 2.39 -19.24
C ALA A 225 -3.72 1.29 -20.16
N ALA A 226 -2.40 1.28 -20.41
CA ALA A 226 -1.74 0.25 -21.19
C ALA A 226 -1.91 -1.15 -20.55
N MET A 227 -1.77 -1.26 -19.22
CA MET A 227 -1.96 -2.52 -18.52
C MET A 227 -3.41 -3.01 -18.51
N GLN A 228 -4.39 -2.11 -18.38
CA GLN A 228 -5.81 -2.48 -18.50
C GLN A 228 -6.14 -2.96 -19.92
N ALA A 229 -5.56 -2.34 -20.95
CA ALA A 229 -5.70 -2.78 -22.33
C ALA A 229 -5.08 -4.16 -22.57
N SER A 230 -3.88 -4.43 -22.03
CA SER A 230 -3.22 -5.74 -22.17
C SER A 230 -3.91 -6.89 -21.40
N GLN A 231 -4.68 -6.59 -20.35
CA GLN A 231 -5.46 -7.62 -19.64
C GLN A 231 -6.73 -8.03 -20.40
N LEU A 232 -7.25 -7.18 -21.30
CA LEU A 232 -8.39 -7.51 -22.16
C LEU A 232 -8.01 -8.35 -23.39
N GLU A 233 -6.72 -8.50 -23.71
CA GLU A 233 -6.24 -9.21 -24.91
C GLU A 233 -5.94 -10.71 -24.68
N LEU A 234 -6.23 -11.28 -23.51
CA LEU A 234 -6.14 -12.74 -23.32
C LEU A 234 -7.43 -13.41 -23.82
N PRO A 235 -7.37 -14.24 -24.90
CA PRO A 235 -8.55 -14.94 -25.37
C PRO A 235 -8.99 -15.95 -24.32
N SER A 236 -10.27 -15.90 -23.96
CA SER A 236 -10.96 -16.97 -23.26
C SER A 236 -10.74 -18.27 -24.02
N SER A 237 -9.91 -19.16 -23.47
CA SER A 237 -9.83 -20.57 -23.89
C SER A 237 -10.85 -21.39 -23.12
#